data_AF-A0A5C6A4Y6-F1
#
_entry.id   AF-A0A5C6A4Y6-F1
#
_cell.length_a   1.000
_cell.length_b   1.000
_cell.length_c   1.000
_cell.angle_alpha   90.00
_cell.angle_beta   90.00
_cell.angle_gamma   90.00
#
_symmetry.space_group_name_H-M   'P 1'
#
loop_
_entity.id
_entity.type
_entity.pdbx_description
1 polymer ?
#
loop_
_entity_poly.entity_id
_entity_poly.type
_entity_poly.pdbx_seq_one_letter_code
_entity_poly.pdbx_strand_id
1 'polypeptide(L)'
;MSFTSLRCLALLLGLLLVTGHAEARAASDAPDLVVAADGSGDFLTVQAAIDSVGANGSTQTVISIKPGVYKERIRIPADKKNLKLVGESYENTVLTYDDYAGKNHDCASTRVDADDFFAEGLTFQNTVDSRSGVEGGQAVALRVDGDRAQFVRCRLTGFQDTYYTGGNRRSYHKECVIEGTTDFIYGDGVAVFEDCVINCRKNSHITAHGQTLRDGRSVNRFGYVFKNCDLRLHPEEQATSVSLGRPWRDGARVVYLNCTMGGHIRKEGWSEWQGRENHKTAYYAEYNSRGPGGDPVGRLPWTHQLTDEEAAAYTTANIFAADSTTAVKLEGDWDPEVAGAGHETPTE
;
A
#
# COMPACT_ATOMS: atom_id res chain seq x y z
N MET A 1 -94.93 14.72 22.01
CA MET A 1 -93.88 15.44 22.77
C MET A 1 -92.59 14.64 22.54
N SER A 2 -91.59 15.13 21.80
CA SER A 2 -90.63 16.21 22.15
C SER A 2 -89.43 15.66 22.94
N PHE A 3 -88.15 15.98 22.68
CA PHE A 3 -87.36 16.47 21.52
C PHE A 3 -85.90 16.63 22.04
N THR A 4 -84.84 16.35 21.26
CA THR A 4 -83.41 16.73 21.57
C THR A 4 -82.81 16.18 22.90
N SER A 5 -81.54 16.26 23.32
CA SER A 5 -80.19 16.73 22.86
C SER A 5 -79.15 16.20 23.90
N LEU A 6 -77.82 16.02 23.72
CA LEU A 6 -76.83 15.90 22.63
C LEU A 6 -75.43 15.73 23.31
N ARG A 7 -74.33 15.41 22.57
CA ARG A 7 -72.88 15.43 22.99
C ARG A 7 -72.38 14.23 23.83
N CYS A 8 -71.11 13.81 23.83
CA CYS A 8 -69.92 14.10 22.98
C CYS A 8 -68.81 13.02 23.20
N LEU A 9 -67.75 13.07 22.36
CA LEU A 9 -66.45 12.36 22.45
C LEU A 9 -66.49 10.81 22.28
N ALA A 10 -65.50 10.14 21.69
CA ALA A 10 -64.29 10.62 20.97
C ALA A 10 -63.92 9.67 19.81
N LEU A 11 -63.24 10.17 18.77
CA LEU A 11 -62.61 9.32 17.75
C LEU A 11 -61.28 8.75 18.27
N LEU A 12 -60.95 7.55 17.79
CA LEU A 12 -59.55 7.13 17.59
C LEU A 12 -59.50 6.03 16.51
N LEU A 13 -59.52 6.44 15.24
CA LEU A 13 -59.15 5.55 14.13
C LEU A 13 -57.62 5.43 14.10
N GLY A 14 -57.10 4.24 14.40
CA GLY A 14 -55.67 3.94 14.25
C GLY A 14 -55.28 3.85 12.78
N LEU A 15 -54.74 4.94 12.21
CA LEU A 15 -54.23 4.94 10.85
C LEU A 15 -52.90 4.17 10.78
N LEU A 16 -52.97 2.90 10.40
CA LEU A 16 -51.80 2.08 10.11
C LEU A 16 -51.09 2.58 8.85
N LEU A 17 -50.17 3.52 9.04
CA LEU A 17 -49.18 3.93 8.05
C LEU A 17 -48.24 2.75 7.79
N VAL A 18 -48.51 1.99 6.73
CA VAL A 18 -47.56 1.04 6.16
C VAL A 18 -46.45 1.86 5.51
N THR A 19 -45.41 2.16 6.28
CA THR A 19 -44.17 2.75 5.76
C THR A 19 -43.49 1.71 4.88
N GLY A 20 -43.58 1.90 3.56
CA GLY A 20 -42.84 1.08 2.60
C GLY A 20 -41.35 1.19 2.91
N HIS A 21 -40.78 0.14 3.50
CA HIS A 21 -39.34 0.07 3.71
C HIS A 21 -38.71 -0.09 2.34
N ALA A 22 -38.02 0.94 1.87
CA ALA A 22 -37.14 0.80 0.73
C ALA A 22 -36.00 -0.14 1.15
N GLU A 23 -36.09 -1.40 0.73
CA GLU A 23 -35.00 -2.35 0.91
C GLU A 23 -33.74 -1.74 0.29
N ALA A 24 -32.71 -1.56 1.11
CA ALA A 24 -31.41 -1.09 0.64
C ALA A 24 -30.87 -2.18 -0.30
N ARG A 25 -31.02 -1.96 -1.60
CA ARG A 25 -30.56 -2.87 -2.65
C ARG A 25 -29.06 -3.08 -2.44
N ALA A 26 -28.68 -4.29 -2.04
CA ALA A 26 -27.29 -4.66 -1.91
C ALA A 26 -26.56 -4.30 -3.22
N ALA A 27 -25.40 -3.65 -3.09
CA ALA A 27 -24.54 -3.43 -4.24
C ALA A 27 -24.24 -4.80 -4.87
N SER A 28 -24.41 -4.92 -6.18
CA SER A 28 -24.12 -6.17 -6.88
C SER A 28 -22.62 -6.40 -6.91
N ASP A 29 -22.16 -7.61 -6.57
CA ASP A 29 -20.76 -8.04 -6.70
C ASP A 29 -20.27 -8.13 -8.18
N ALA A 30 -21.04 -7.58 -9.12
CA ALA A 30 -20.65 -7.43 -10.52
C ALA A 30 -19.76 -6.19 -10.69
N PRO A 31 -18.63 -6.28 -11.41
CA PRO A 31 -17.78 -5.13 -11.70
C PRO A 31 -18.50 -4.15 -12.66
N ASP A 32 -18.13 -2.87 -12.58
CA ASP A 32 -18.64 -1.84 -13.50
C ASP A 32 -18.08 -2.01 -14.91
N LEU A 33 -16.83 -2.45 -15.04
CA LEU A 33 -16.12 -2.67 -16.31
C LEU A 33 -15.28 -3.95 -16.26
N VAL A 34 -15.17 -4.67 -17.38
CA VAL A 34 -14.30 -5.86 -17.53
C VAL A 34 -13.22 -5.63 -18.59
N VAL A 35 -11.97 -5.91 -18.22
CA VAL A 35 -10.82 -5.96 -19.13
C VAL A 35 -10.48 -7.43 -19.41
N ALA A 36 -10.39 -7.81 -20.68
CA ALA A 36 -9.95 -9.14 -21.09
C ALA A 36 -9.20 -9.10 -22.44
N ALA A 37 -7.94 -9.54 -22.44
CA ALA A 37 -7.07 -9.51 -23.62
C ALA A 37 -7.52 -10.44 -24.77
N ASP A 38 -8.46 -11.37 -24.52
CA ASP A 38 -9.06 -12.25 -25.51
C ASP A 38 -10.32 -11.66 -26.21
N GLY A 39 -10.80 -10.50 -25.75
CA GLY A 39 -12.02 -9.86 -26.25
C GLY A 39 -13.32 -10.34 -25.58
N SER A 40 -13.24 -11.06 -24.44
CA SER A 40 -14.41 -11.48 -23.66
C SER A 40 -14.97 -10.43 -22.68
N GLY A 41 -14.36 -9.24 -22.62
CA GLY A 41 -14.77 -8.10 -21.78
C GLY A 41 -14.97 -6.81 -22.58
N ASP A 42 -15.33 -5.73 -21.88
CA ASP A 42 -15.61 -4.41 -22.47
C ASP A 42 -14.37 -3.75 -23.08
N PHE A 43 -13.18 -4.04 -22.54
CA PHE A 43 -11.89 -3.50 -23.02
C PHE A 43 -10.82 -4.57 -23.20
N LEU A 44 -9.94 -4.36 -24.18
CA LEU A 44 -8.76 -5.20 -24.42
C LEU A 44 -7.54 -4.81 -23.54
N THR A 45 -7.51 -3.58 -23.00
CA THR A 45 -6.39 -3.06 -22.20
C THR A 45 -6.90 -2.30 -20.98
N VAL A 46 -6.08 -2.24 -19.94
CA VAL A 46 -6.42 -1.64 -18.65
C VAL A 46 -6.42 -0.12 -18.75
N GLN A 47 -5.51 0.50 -19.51
CA GLN A 47 -5.52 1.95 -19.69
C GLN A 47 -6.80 2.42 -20.38
N ALA A 48 -7.28 1.71 -21.41
CA ALA A 48 -8.52 2.07 -22.10
C ALA A 48 -9.74 2.05 -21.17
N ALA A 49 -9.80 1.08 -20.24
CA ALA A 49 -10.84 1.03 -19.22
C ALA A 49 -10.71 2.20 -18.22
N ILE A 50 -9.51 2.49 -17.70
CA ILE A 50 -9.24 3.62 -16.80
C ILE A 50 -9.63 4.95 -17.46
N ASP A 51 -9.27 5.15 -18.72
CA ASP A 51 -9.56 6.36 -19.49
C ASP A 51 -11.08 6.60 -19.61
N SER A 52 -11.87 5.54 -19.73
CA SER A 52 -13.34 5.60 -19.84
C SER A 52 -14.08 6.03 -18.56
N VAL A 53 -13.47 5.85 -17.37
CA VAL A 53 -14.10 6.18 -16.08
C VAL A 53 -14.32 7.69 -15.93
N GLY A 54 -15.45 8.09 -15.34
CA GLY A 54 -15.77 9.50 -15.08
C GLY A 54 -14.78 10.20 -14.12
N ALA A 55 -14.52 11.48 -14.34
CA ALA A 55 -13.65 12.28 -13.47
C ALA A 55 -14.35 12.66 -12.16
N ASN A 56 -13.63 12.54 -11.05
CA ASN A 56 -14.03 12.85 -9.67
C ASN A 56 -15.31 12.13 -9.22
N GLY A 57 -15.43 10.84 -9.55
CA GLY A 57 -16.51 9.99 -9.07
C GLY A 57 -16.54 9.89 -7.55
N SER A 58 -17.72 10.11 -6.95
CA SER A 58 -17.97 9.92 -5.50
C SER A 58 -18.38 8.50 -5.12
N THR A 59 -18.57 7.63 -6.11
CA THR A 59 -18.83 6.19 -5.96
C THR A 59 -17.61 5.41 -6.41
N GLN A 60 -17.30 4.29 -5.74
CA GLN A 60 -16.26 3.39 -6.21
C GLN A 60 -16.60 2.85 -7.61
N THR A 61 -15.60 2.77 -8.49
CA THR A 61 -15.71 2.13 -9.80
C THR A 61 -14.81 0.91 -9.83
N VAL A 62 -15.36 -0.26 -10.12
CA VAL A 62 -14.66 -1.55 -10.10
C VAL A 62 -14.34 -2.02 -11.52
N ILE A 63 -13.05 -2.07 -11.85
CA ILE A 63 -12.54 -2.67 -13.08
C ILE A 63 -12.02 -4.08 -12.75
N SER A 64 -12.70 -5.11 -13.26
CA SER A 64 -12.21 -6.50 -13.19
C SER A 64 -11.28 -6.78 -14.37
N ILE A 65 -10.11 -7.37 -14.11
CA ILE A 65 -9.06 -7.62 -15.09
C ILE A 65 -8.80 -9.13 -15.16
N LYS A 66 -9.24 -9.75 -16.26
CA LYS A 66 -9.08 -11.19 -16.50
C LYS A 66 -7.62 -11.62 -16.58
N PRO A 67 -7.30 -12.91 -16.31
CA PRO A 67 -5.95 -13.45 -16.46
C PRO A 67 -5.30 -13.07 -17.79
N GLY A 68 -4.04 -12.64 -17.74
CA GLY A 68 -3.31 -12.11 -18.88
C GLY A 68 -2.10 -11.28 -18.48
N VAL A 69 -1.19 -11.07 -19.43
CA VAL A 69 -0.02 -10.19 -19.27
C VAL A 69 -0.25 -8.92 -20.07
N TYR A 70 -0.67 -7.86 -19.38
CA TYR A 70 -0.99 -6.56 -19.94
C TYR A 70 0.28 -5.71 -19.98
N LYS A 71 1.00 -5.77 -21.11
CA LYS A 71 2.22 -4.98 -21.33
C LYS A 71 1.89 -3.57 -21.83
N GLU A 72 1.49 -2.71 -20.91
CA GLU A 72 1.18 -1.30 -21.17
C GLU A 72 1.68 -0.40 -20.02
N ARG A 73 1.86 0.90 -20.30
CA ARG A 73 2.31 1.88 -19.30
C ARG A 73 1.10 2.54 -18.66
N ILE A 74 0.72 2.07 -17.48
CA ILE A 74 -0.56 2.43 -16.84
C ILE A 74 -0.42 3.72 -16.03
N ARG A 75 -1.38 4.63 -16.19
CA ARG A 75 -1.54 5.86 -15.42
C ARG A 75 -2.97 5.98 -14.92
N ILE A 76 -3.12 6.22 -13.61
CA ILE A 76 -4.38 6.54 -12.94
C ILE A 76 -4.26 8.01 -12.50
N PRO A 77 -4.72 8.98 -13.32
CA PRO A 77 -4.58 10.41 -13.01
C PRO A 77 -5.36 10.83 -11.77
N ALA A 78 -4.98 11.97 -11.19
CA ALA A 78 -5.50 12.44 -9.89
C ALA A 78 -7.03 12.67 -9.83
N ASP A 79 -7.71 12.80 -10.97
CA ASP A 79 -9.16 12.91 -11.05
C ASP A 79 -9.89 11.56 -11.09
N LYS A 80 -9.20 10.43 -11.28
CA LYS A 80 -9.77 9.07 -11.23
C LYS A 80 -9.87 8.53 -9.79
N LYS A 81 -10.40 9.35 -8.88
CA LYS A 81 -10.63 8.98 -7.47
C LYS A 81 -11.57 7.77 -7.33
N ASN A 82 -11.45 7.05 -6.21
CA ASN A 82 -12.28 5.89 -5.87
C ASN A 82 -12.22 4.73 -6.89
N LEU A 83 -11.10 4.57 -7.61
CA LEU A 83 -10.94 3.50 -8.59
C LEU A 83 -10.43 2.21 -7.94
N LYS A 84 -11.15 1.10 -8.14
CA LYS A 84 -10.76 -0.26 -7.71
C LYS A 84 -10.39 -1.13 -8.92
N LEU A 85 -9.17 -1.65 -8.96
CA LEU A 85 -8.72 -2.67 -9.92
C LEU A 85 -8.72 -4.06 -9.25
N VAL A 86 -9.27 -5.08 -9.91
CA VAL A 86 -9.38 -6.44 -9.36
C VAL A 86 -8.91 -7.46 -10.39
N GLY A 87 -7.78 -8.11 -10.13
CA GLY A 87 -7.35 -9.30 -10.88
C GLY A 87 -7.99 -10.58 -10.33
N GLU A 88 -7.80 -11.70 -11.04
CA GLU A 88 -8.25 -13.01 -10.58
C GLU A 88 -7.27 -13.62 -9.56
N SER A 89 -5.97 -13.53 -9.86
CA SER A 89 -4.88 -13.83 -8.94
C SER A 89 -3.63 -13.02 -9.34
N TYR A 90 -2.80 -12.65 -8.36
CA TYR A 90 -1.50 -12.04 -8.65
C TYR A 90 -0.59 -12.97 -9.46
N GLU A 91 -0.86 -14.28 -9.46
CA GLU A 91 -0.13 -15.27 -10.28
C GLU A 91 -0.47 -15.19 -11.78
N ASN A 92 -1.66 -14.71 -12.14
CA ASN A 92 -2.17 -14.81 -13.53
C ASN A 92 -2.67 -13.48 -14.14
N THR A 93 -3.01 -12.45 -13.36
CA THR A 93 -3.27 -11.08 -13.84
C THR A 93 -2.03 -10.21 -13.61
N VAL A 94 -1.29 -9.88 -14.67
CA VAL A 94 0.00 -9.17 -14.60
C VAL A 94 -0.03 -7.87 -15.39
N LEU A 95 0.22 -6.75 -14.72
CA LEU A 95 0.36 -5.42 -15.28
C LEU A 95 1.85 -5.06 -15.36
N THR A 96 2.42 -4.91 -16.56
CA THR A 96 3.88 -4.85 -16.72
C THR A 96 4.39 -3.83 -17.74
N TYR A 97 5.58 -3.29 -17.49
CA TYR A 97 6.35 -2.55 -18.50
C TYR A 97 7.87 -2.81 -18.39
N ASP A 98 8.66 -2.09 -19.21
CA ASP A 98 10.12 -2.27 -19.36
C ASP A 98 10.85 -0.92 -19.54
N ASP A 99 10.65 -0.01 -18.60
CA ASP A 99 11.20 1.34 -18.64
C ASP A 99 12.03 1.67 -17.39
N TYR A 100 13.04 2.53 -17.54
CA TYR A 100 14.05 2.79 -16.50
C TYR A 100 14.58 4.22 -16.56
N ALA A 101 15.12 4.73 -15.46
CA ALA A 101 15.46 6.15 -15.29
C ALA A 101 16.46 6.68 -16.33
N GLY A 102 17.42 5.84 -16.77
CA GLY A 102 18.37 6.15 -17.85
C GLY A 102 17.78 6.21 -19.26
N LYS A 103 16.52 5.77 -19.43
CA LYS A 103 15.75 5.81 -20.69
C LYS A 103 14.65 6.87 -20.63
N ASN A 104 13.91 6.96 -19.52
CA ASN A 104 12.89 7.97 -19.25
C ASN A 104 12.87 8.38 -17.78
N HIS A 105 12.82 9.69 -17.49
CA HIS A 105 12.78 10.20 -16.11
C HIS A 105 11.53 9.74 -15.33
N ASP A 106 10.35 9.73 -15.97
CA ASP A 106 9.21 8.97 -15.48
C ASP A 106 9.29 7.56 -16.09
N CYS A 107 9.74 6.59 -15.29
CA CYS A 107 9.96 5.19 -15.69
C CYS A 107 8.98 4.21 -15.02
N ALA A 108 8.00 4.70 -14.25
CA ALA A 108 7.06 3.83 -13.54
C ALA A 108 6.17 3.05 -14.50
N SER A 109 6.13 1.73 -14.36
CA SER A 109 5.30 0.84 -15.18
C SER A 109 3.82 1.14 -14.94
N THR A 110 3.39 1.13 -13.68
CA THR A 110 2.12 1.74 -13.22
C THR A 110 2.39 2.94 -12.33
N ARG A 111 1.59 4.00 -12.46
CA ARG A 111 1.57 5.13 -11.52
C ARG A 111 0.14 5.53 -11.15
N VAL A 112 -0.08 5.71 -9.85
CA VAL A 112 -1.32 6.14 -9.20
C VAL A 112 -1.14 7.56 -8.69
N ASP A 113 -1.78 8.53 -9.32
CA ASP A 113 -1.90 9.91 -8.84
C ASP A 113 -3.24 10.18 -8.12
N ALA A 114 -4.21 9.25 -8.23
CA ALA A 114 -5.52 9.33 -7.59
C ALA A 114 -5.50 9.00 -6.10
N ASP A 115 -6.27 9.77 -5.32
CA ASP A 115 -6.66 9.40 -3.96
C ASP A 115 -7.73 8.28 -3.99
N ASP A 116 -7.85 7.53 -2.90
CA ASP A 116 -8.85 6.45 -2.71
C ASP A 116 -8.74 5.28 -3.72
N PHE A 117 -7.54 5.09 -4.29
CA PHE A 117 -7.25 3.98 -5.20
C PHE A 117 -7.14 2.63 -4.46
N PHE A 118 -7.70 1.57 -5.03
CA PHE A 118 -7.62 0.20 -4.50
C PHE A 118 -7.16 -0.77 -5.58
N ALA A 119 -6.26 -1.70 -5.25
CA ALA A 119 -5.90 -2.82 -6.12
C ALA A 119 -5.90 -4.15 -5.35
N GLU A 120 -6.44 -5.18 -5.97
CA GLU A 120 -6.52 -6.53 -5.39
C GLU A 120 -6.25 -7.63 -6.42
N GLY A 121 -5.60 -8.71 -5.96
CA GLY A 121 -5.46 -9.94 -6.74
C GLY A 121 -4.69 -9.81 -8.05
N LEU A 122 -3.70 -8.92 -8.15
CA LEU A 122 -2.93 -8.68 -9.38
C LEU A 122 -1.44 -8.38 -9.12
N THR A 123 -0.61 -8.54 -10.16
CA THR A 123 0.81 -8.15 -10.15
C THR A 123 1.02 -6.78 -10.80
N PHE A 124 1.80 -5.92 -10.16
CA PHE A 124 2.50 -4.78 -10.78
C PHE A 124 3.97 -5.17 -11.01
N GLN A 125 4.46 -5.06 -12.25
CA GLN A 125 5.80 -5.51 -12.64
C GLN A 125 6.57 -4.46 -13.46
N ASN A 126 7.88 -4.37 -13.19
CA ASN A 126 8.86 -3.83 -14.14
C ASN A 126 9.93 -4.88 -14.39
N THR A 127 10.21 -5.15 -15.66
CA THR A 127 11.07 -6.27 -16.09
C THR A 127 12.55 -5.92 -16.26
N VAL A 128 12.95 -4.66 -16.08
CA VAL A 128 14.34 -4.22 -16.26
C VAL A 128 15.24 -4.68 -15.09
N ASP A 129 16.10 -5.67 -15.34
CA ASP A 129 17.11 -6.10 -14.38
C ASP A 129 18.27 -5.10 -14.28
N SER A 130 18.34 -4.34 -13.19
CA SER A 130 19.41 -3.38 -12.92
C SER A 130 20.80 -4.02 -12.79
N ARG A 131 20.89 -5.36 -12.65
CA ARG A 131 22.15 -6.13 -12.64
C ARG A 131 22.73 -6.33 -14.05
N SER A 132 21.96 -6.07 -15.11
CA SER A 132 22.40 -6.17 -16.51
C SER A 132 23.46 -5.12 -16.92
N GLY A 133 23.74 -4.13 -16.06
CA GLY A 133 24.76 -3.10 -16.30
C GLY A 133 24.25 -1.87 -17.06
N VAL A 134 22.94 -1.73 -17.26
CA VAL A 134 22.34 -0.50 -17.83
C VAL A 134 22.56 0.70 -16.92
N GLU A 135 23.07 1.80 -17.50
CA GLU A 135 23.20 3.07 -16.80
C GLU A 135 21.81 3.65 -16.48
N GLY A 136 21.63 4.17 -15.26
CA GLY A 136 20.32 4.62 -14.78
C GLY A 136 19.27 3.51 -14.65
N GLY A 137 19.69 2.28 -14.35
CA GLY A 137 18.83 1.08 -14.24
C GLY A 137 17.80 1.03 -13.11
N GLN A 138 17.46 2.16 -12.48
CA GLN A 138 16.29 2.28 -11.59
C GLN A 138 15.00 2.02 -12.39
N ALA A 139 14.15 1.10 -11.94
CA ALA A 139 13.07 0.53 -12.74
C ALA A 139 11.80 0.31 -11.90
N VAL A 140 11.00 1.37 -11.76
CA VAL A 140 9.82 1.38 -10.89
C VAL A 140 8.69 0.52 -11.49
N ALA A 141 8.16 -0.43 -10.71
CA ALA A 141 6.98 -1.23 -11.07
C ALA A 141 5.70 -0.49 -10.73
N LEU A 142 5.62 0.05 -9.51
CA LEU A 142 4.50 0.85 -9.03
C LEU A 142 4.98 2.15 -8.39
N ARG A 143 4.35 3.26 -8.76
CA ARG A 143 4.48 4.56 -8.08
C ARG A 143 3.13 5.02 -7.56
N VAL A 144 3.07 5.52 -6.33
CA VAL A 144 1.86 6.07 -5.71
C VAL A 144 2.15 7.48 -5.21
N ASP A 145 1.50 8.49 -5.77
CA ASP A 145 1.53 9.90 -5.32
C ASP A 145 0.19 10.35 -4.69
N GLY A 146 -0.87 9.53 -4.79
CA GLY A 146 -2.18 9.75 -4.19
C GLY A 146 -2.32 9.22 -2.76
N ASP A 147 -3.31 9.72 -2.02
CA ASP A 147 -3.59 9.39 -0.62
C ASP A 147 -4.58 8.22 -0.45
N ARG A 148 -4.45 7.49 0.67
CA ARG A 148 -5.32 6.36 1.07
C ARG A 148 -5.32 5.18 0.07
N ALA A 149 -4.21 4.98 -0.63
CA ALA A 149 -4.07 3.90 -1.61
C ALA A 149 -3.96 2.52 -0.91
N GLN A 150 -4.73 1.53 -1.40
CA GLN A 150 -4.83 0.19 -0.81
C GLN A 150 -4.41 -0.92 -1.77
N PHE A 151 -3.69 -1.91 -1.23
CA PHE A 151 -3.19 -3.06 -1.97
C PHE A 151 -3.44 -4.34 -1.16
N VAL A 152 -4.29 -5.24 -1.67
CA VAL A 152 -4.68 -6.47 -0.96
C VAL A 152 -4.38 -7.69 -1.82
N ARG A 153 -3.54 -8.62 -1.34
CA ARG A 153 -3.11 -9.81 -2.11
C ARG A 153 -2.52 -9.45 -3.49
N CYS A 154 -1.76 -8.37 -3.56
CA CYS A 154 -1.06 -7.93 -4.78
C CYS A 154 0.42 -8.30 -4.73
N ARG A 155 1.05 -8.46 -5.90
CA ARG A 155 2.50 -8.65 -6.03
C ARG A 155 3.14 -7.43 -6.68
N LEU A 156 4.17 -6.87 -6.06
CA LEU A 156 4.94 -5.72 -6.55
C LEU A 156 6.35 -6.23 -6.84
N THR A 157 6.69 -6.48 -8.11
CA THR A 157 7.90 -7.22 -8.48
C THR A 157 8.79 -6.47 -9.47
N GLY A 158 10.10 -6.52 -9.22
CA GLY A 158 11.09 -5.82 -10.02
C GLY A 158 12.51 -6.06 -9.51
N PHE A 159 13.33 -5.02 -9.57
CA PHE A 159 14.74 -5.04 -9.20
C PHE A 159 15.11 -3.84 -8.34
N GLN A 160 15.72 -2.81 -8.91
CA GLN A 160 16.05 -1.59 -8.17
C GLN A 160 14.90 -0.59 -8.28
N ASP A 161 14.59 0.09 -7.17
CA ASP A 161 13.53 1.11 -7.07
C ASP A 161 12.10 0.55 -7.34
N THR A 162 11.82 -0.74 -7.06
CA THR A 162 10.53 -1.41 -7.44
C THR A 162 9.26 -0.64 -7.06
N TYR A 163 9.15 -0.15 -5.81
CA TYR A 163 7.96 0.55 -5.30
C TYR A 163 8.28 1.95 -4.77
N TYR A 164 7.66 2.97 -5.37
CA TYR A 164 7.80 4.38 -5.01
C TYR A 164 6.58 4.88 -4.24
N THR A 165 6.77 5.31 -2.98
CA THR A 165 5.78 6.06 -2.17
C THR A 165 6.07 7.57 -2.26
N GLY A 166 5.15 8.37 -2.78
CA GLY A 166 5.35 9.80 -3.03
C GLY A 166 4.42 10.73 -2.27
N GLY A 167 4.75 12.02 -2.30
CA GLY A 167 3.89 13.10 -1.82
C GLY A 167 3.63 13.12 -0.31
N ASN A 168 4.41 12.38 0.49
CA ASN A 168 4.15 12.15 1.92
C ASN A 168 2.72 11.61 2.18
N ARG A 169 2.18 10.83 1.23
CA ARG A 169 0.82 10.27 1.27
C ARG A 169 0.73 8.94 2.02
N ARG A 170 -0.49 8.55 2.40
CA ARG A 170 -0.78 7.31 3.11
C ARG A 170 -1.05 6.14 2.16
N SER A 171 -0.50 4.97 2.46
CA SER A 171 -0.80 3.73 1.73
C SER A 171 -0.77 2.50 2.64
N TYR A 172 -1.59 1.50 2.32
CA TYR A 172 -1.75 0.28 3.10
C TYR A 172 -1.66 -0.97 2.22
N HIS A 173 -0.86 -1.94 2.65
CA HIS A 173 -0.60 -3.18 1.92
C HIS A 173 -0.88 -4.38 2.85
N LYS A 174 -1.74 -5.30 2.43
CA LYS A 174 -2.16 -6.47 3.20
C LYS A 174 -2.00 -7.74 2.38
N GLU A 175 -1.38 -8.78 2.94
CA GLU A 175 -1.16 -10.08 2.27
C GLU A 175 -0.37 -9.96 0.95
N CYS A 176 0.33 -8.83 0.72
CA CYS A 176 1.07 -8.56 -0.52
C CYS A 176 2.46 -9.21 -0.56
N VAL A 177 2.97 -9.45 -1.76
CA VAL A 177 4.34 -9.92 -2.02
C VAL A 177 5.15 -8.80 -2.67
N ILE A 178 6.21 -8.31 -2.03
CA ILE A 178 7.03 -7.19 -2.56
C ILE A 178 8.47 -7.67 -2.77
N GLU A 179 9.02 -7.43 -3.97
CA GLU A 179 10.25 -8.09 -4.43
C GLU A 179 11.23 -7.12 -5.13
N GLY A 180 12.52 -7.23 -4.78
CA GLY A 180 13.54 -6.41 -5.43
C GLY A 180 14.96 -6.61 -4.91
N THR A 181 15.87 -5.77 -5.39
CA THR A 181 17.30 -5.80 -5.11
C THR A 181 17.72 -4.63 -4.23
N THR A 182 17.77 -3.41 -4.78
CA THR A 182 18.27 -2.19 -4.12
C THR A 182 17.15 -1.19 -3.95
N ASP A 183 17.00 -0.64 -2.75
CA ASP A 183 16.11 0.48 -2.43
C ASP A 183 14.68 0.21 -2.94
N PHE A 184 14.23 -1.04 -2.87
CA PHE A 184 13.06 -1.50 -3.63
C PHE A 184 11.71 -1.10 -3.02
N ILE A 185 11.72 -0.52 -1.82
CA ILE A 185 10.62 0.25 -1.22
C ILE A 185 11.18 1.63 -0.82
N TYR A 186 10.85 2.69 -1.54
CA TYR A 186 11.48 4.02 -1.36
C TYR A 186 10.59 5.23 -1.64
N GLY A 187 11.08 6.40 -1.24
CA GLY A 187 10.36 7.67 -1.31
C GLY A 187 10.10 8.29 0.06
N ASP A 188 8.97 8.98 0.23
CA ASP A 188 8.65 9.82 1.40
C ASP A 188 7.25 9.59 2.04
N GLY A 189 6.50 8.59 1.56
CA GLY A 189 5.15 8.28 2.03
C GLY A 189 5.08 7.58 3.39
N VAL A 190 3.90 7.64 4.01
CA VAL A 190 3.55 6.88 5.22
C VAL A 190 2.89 5.58 4.76
N ALA A 191 3.63 4.47 4.79
CA ALA A 191 3.20 3.19 4.25
C ALA A 191 3.21 2.09 5.31
N VAL A 192 2.08 1.38 5.44
CA VAL A 192 2.02 0.14 6.23
C VAL A 192 2.04 -1.06 5.31
N PHE A 193 2.80 -2.07 5.71
CA PHE A 193 2.83 -3.41 5.13
C PHE A 193 2.47 -4.39 6.23
N GLU A 194 1.42 -5.20 6.04
CA GLU A 194 0.85 -6.05 7.07
C GLU A 194 0.63 -7.48 6.54
N ASP A 195 1.20 -8.46 7.25
CA ASP A 195 1.24 -9.88 6.84
C ASP A 195 1.83 -10.10 5.43
N CYS A 196 2.61 -9.13 4.94
CA CYS A 196 3.28 -9.18 3.63
C CYS A 196 4.52 -10.09 3.62
N VAL A 197 4.82 -10.64 2.43
CA VAL A 197 6.10 -11.33 2.16
C VAL A 197 7.05 -10.36 1.44
N ILE A 198 8.27 -10.24 1.94
CA ILE A 198 9.30 -9.32 1.43
C ILE A 198 10.46 -10.16 0.85
N ASN A 199 10.46 -10.36 -0.48
CA ASN A 199 11.42 -11.23 -1.17
C ASN A 199 12.67 -10.45 -1.63
N CYS A 200 13.78 -10.64 -0.92
CA CYS A 200 15.06 -10.01 -1.21
C CYS A 200 15.81 -10.77 -2.32
N ARG A 201 16.27 -10.05 -3.36
CA ARG A 201 16.90 -10.65 -4.56
C ARG A 201 18.41 -10.42 -4.70
N LYS A 202 19.04 -9.65 -3.81
CA LYS A 202 20.48 -9.32 -3.85
C LYS A 202 20.97 -8.80 -2.50
N ASN A 203 22.26 -8.97 -2.20
CA ASN A 203 22.95 -8.24 -1.13
C ASN A 203 22.88 -6.72 -1.37
N SER A 204 21.90 -6.05 -0.76
CA SER A 204 21.63 -4.62 -0.87
C SER A 204 20.59 -4.21 0.20
N HIS A 205 19.73 -3.23 -0.06
CA HIS A 205 18.83 -2.61 0.92
C HIS A 205 17.35 -2.81 0.56
N ILE A 206 16.52 -3.22 1.53
CA ILE A 206 15.07 -3.35 1.36
C ILE A 206 14.43 -1.97 1.19
N THR A 207 14.62 -1.09 2.19
CA THR A 207 13.97 0.23 2.20
C THR A 207 14.94 1.39 1.99
N ALA A 208 14.44 2.46 1.38
CA ALA A 208 15.14 3.73 1.24
C ALA A 208 14.19 4.93 1.44
N HIS A 209 13.52 4.96 2.61
CA HIS A 209 12.75 6.12 3.04
C HIS A 209 13.64 7.37 3.16
N GLY A 210 13.12 8.54 2.83
CA GLY A 210 13.68 9.84 3.19
C GLY A 210 12.61 10.92 3.19
N GLN A 211 12.72 11.94 4.05
CA GLN A 211 11.81 13.10 4.04
C GLN A 211 12.61 14.41 4.01
N THR A 212 11.91 15.55 3.99
CA THR A 212 12.54 16.88 4.11
C THR A 212 12.22 17.44 5.49
N LEU A 213 13.24 17.78 6.29
CA LEU A 213 13.01 18.37 7.61
C LEU A 213 12.41 19.77 7.49
N ARG A 214 11.48 20.13 8.39
CA ARG A 214 11.02 21.51 8.57
C ARG A 214 11.39 22.00 9.97
N ASP A 215 12.06 23.14 10.04
CA ASP A 215 12.62 23.70 11.28
C ASP A 215 13.49 22.69 12.06
N GLY A 216 14.26 21.86 11.34
CA GLY A 216 15.09 20.79 11.92
C GLY A 216 14.33 19.56 12.43
N ARG A 217 13.01 19.46 12.20
CA ARG A 217 12.15 18.37 12.69
C ARG A 217 11.62 17.51 11.54
N SER A 218 11.36 16.23 11.82
CA SER A 218 10.61 15.36 10.88
C SER A 218 9.25 16.00 10.57
N VAL A 219 8.86 15.99 9.30
CA VAL A 219 7.51 16.39 8.88
C VAL A 219 6.50 15.25 9.06
N ASN A 220 6.92 13.99 8.91
CA ASN A 220 6.10 12.79 9.17
C ASN A 220 6.49 12.18 10.52
N ARG A 221 5.50 11.85 11.36
CA ARG A 221 5.62 11.12 12.65
C ARG A 221 5.98 9.66 12.44
N PHE A 222 5.41 9.05 11.40
CA PHE A 222 5.67 7.69 10.94
C PHE A 222 6.30 7.72 9.53
N GLY A 223 6.56 6.55 8.96
CA GLY A 223 7.12 6.37 7.63
C GLY A 223 6.73 5.01 7.12
N TYR A 224 7.68 4.11 6.90
CA TYR A 224 7.38 2.71 6.62
C TYR A 224 7.22 1.92 7.91
N VAL A 225 6.15 1.14 8.00
CA VAL A 225 5.84 0.27 9.15
C VAL A 225 5.48 -1.12 8.65
N PHE A 226 6.35 -2.08 8.90
CA PHE A 226 6.14 -3.49 8.59
C PHE A 226 5.58 -4.19 9.82
N LYS A 227 4.49 -4.92 9.66
CA LYS A 227 3.77 -5.64 10.72
C LYS A 227 3.63 -7.10 10.35
N ASN A 228 4.15 -7.98 11.20
CA ASN A 228 4.09 -9.45 11.04
C ASN A 228 4.70 -9.98 9.72
N CYS A 229 5.41 -9.15 8.95
CA CYS A 229 5.91 -9.52 7.63
C CYS A 229 6.96 -10.63 7.70
N ASP A 230 7.07 -11.41 6.61
CA ASP A 230 8.10 -12.43 6.46
C ASP A 230 9.14 -11.99 5.42
N LEU A 231 10.34 -11.65 5.90
CA LEU A 231 11.49 -11.22 5.10
C LEU A 231 12.26 -12.46 4.65
N ARG A 232 12.13 -12.78 3.36
CA ARG A 232 12.64 -14.00 2.73
C ARG A 232 13.70 -13.71 1.67
N LEU A 233 14.53 -14.71 1.41
CA LEU A 233 15.35 -14.75 0.19
C LEU A 233 14.44 -15.19 -0.97
N HIS A 234 14.47 -14.49 -2.10
CA HIS A 234 13.73 -14.91 -3.28
C HIS A 234 14.23 -16.30 -3.76
N PRO A 235 13.36 -17.27 -4.11
CA PRO A 235 13.76 -18.69 -4.27
C PRO A 235 14.87 -18.95 -5.30
N GLU A 236 15.00 -18.10 -6.32
CA GLU A 236 15.96 -18.23 -7.41
C GLU A 236 17.29 -17.47 -7.18
N GLU A 237 17.40 -16.73 -6.07
CA GLU A 237 18.47 -15.75 -5.84
C GLU A 237 19.39 -16.16 -4.68
N GLN A 238 20.62 -15.65 -4.67
CA GLN A 238 21.59 -15.93 -3.59
C GLN A 238 22.03 -14.62 -2.91
N ALA A 239 21.54 -14.40 -1.70
CA ALA A 239 21.90 -13.26 -0.85
C ALA A 239 22.10 -13.72 0.61
N THR A 240 23.05 -13.06 1.27
CA THR A 240 23.60 -13.37 2.61
C THR A 240 23.91 -12.12 3.44
N SER A 241 23.80 -10.93 2.85
CA SER A 241 24.10 -9.64 3.47
C SER A 241 23.16 -8.56 2.90
N VAL A 242 21.88 -8.69 3.24
CA VAL A 242 20.82 -7.71 2.96
C VAL A 242 20.62 -6.85 4.21
N SER A 243 20.24 -5.58 4.04
CA SER A 243 19.85 -4.70 5.15
C SER A 243 18.40 -4.24 5.06
N LEU A 244 17.75 -4.14 6.21
CA LEU A 244 16.39 -3.64 6.45
C LEU A 244 16.13 -2.23 5.85
N GLY A 245 17.17 -1.40 5.72
CA GLY A 245 17.08 -0.12 5.02
C GLY A 245 18.32 0.76 5.06
N ARG A 246 18.27 1.87 4.31
CA ARG A 246 19.23 3.00 4.38
C ARG A 246 18.53 4.37 4.23
N PRO A 247 18.93 5.41 5.00
CA PRO A 247 18.22 6.68 5.00
C PRO A 247 18.51 7.50 3.73
N TRP A 248 17.58 7.52 2.77
CA TRP A 248 17.75 8.20 1.47
C TRP A 248 17.84 9.73 1.61
N ARG A 249 17.17 10.28 2.63
CA ARG A 249 17.23 11.69 3.03
C ARG A 249 17.14 11.76 4.55
N ASP A 250 17.26 12.96 5.10
CA ASP A 250 17.03 13.22 6.51
C ASP A 250 15.64 12.76 7.00
N GLY A 251 15.52 12.58 8.31
CA GLY A 251 14.24 12.24 8.94
C GLY A 251 13.68 10.87 8.58
N ALA A 252 14.44 10.00 7.90
CA ALA A 252 13.94 8.72 7.39
C ALA A 252 13.33 7.85 8.51
N ARG A 253 12.12 7.31 8.32
CA ARG A 253 11.42 6.48 9.32
C ARG A 253 11.07 5.11 8.75
N VAL A 254 11.59 4.07 9.38
CA VAL A 254 11.32 2.66 9.00
C VAL A 254 11.27 1.81 10.27
N VAL A 255 10.20 1.06 10.47
CA VAL A 255 9.98 0.25 11.67
C VAL A 255 9.48 -1.16 11.29
N TYR A 256 10.04 -2.19 11.92
CA TYR A 256 9.61 -3.59 11.76
C TYR A 256 9.08 -4.14 13.10
N LEU A 257 7.79 -4.52 13.15
CA LEU A 257 7.15 -5.10 14.33
C LEU A 257 6.72 -6.55 14.06
N ASN A 258 7.05 -7.46 14.98
CA ASN A 258 6.70 -8.89 14.95
C ASN A 258 7.15 -9.65 13.68
N CYS A 259 8.06 -9.09 12.88
CA CYS A 259 8.43 -9.63 11.57
C CYS A 259 9.32 -10.88 11.72
N THR A 260 9.14 -11.87 10.85
CA THR A 260 10.08 -12.98 10.70
C THR A 260 11.16 -12.60 9.69
N MET A 261 12.43 -12.91 9.99
CA MET A 261 13.57 -12.51 9.19
C MET A 261 14.49 -13.70 8.91
N GLY A 262 14.65 -14.03 7.63
CA GLY A 262 15.59 -15.04 7.17
C GLY A 262 17.06 -14.64 7.38
N GLY A 263 17.95 -15.64 7.44
CA GLY A 263 19.38 -15.46 7.76
C GLY A 263 20.23 -14.80 6.67
N HIS A 264 19.59 -14.16 5.69
CA HIS A 264 20.22 -13.28 4.70
C HIS A 264 20.22 -11.82 5.15
N ILE A 265 19.42 -11.45 6.17
CA ILE A 265 19.52 -10.15 6.84
C ILE A 265 20.83 -10.12 7.64
N ARG A 266 21.66 -9.10 7.40
CA ARG A 266 22.96 -8.95 8.06
C ARG A 266 22.82 -8.54 9.52
N LYS A 267 23.82 -8.87 10.35
CA LYS A 267 23.82 -8.63 11.80
C LYS A 267 23.58 -7.16 12.18
N GLU A 268 24.18 -6.25 11.42
CA GLU A 268 24.04 -4.80 11.59
C GLU A 268 22.58 -4.32 11.37
N GLY A 269 21.76 -5.14 10.69
CA GLY A 269 20.37 -4.89 10.30
C GLY A 269 20.22 -3.81 9.25
N TRP A 270 20.81 -2.65 9.50
CA TRP A 270 20.60 -1.40 8.78
C TRP A 270 21.88 -0.94 8.09
N SER A 271 21.78 0.06 7.22
CA SER A 271 22.93 0.69 6.57
C SER A 271 22.84 2.21 6.63
N GLU A 272 23.99 2.85 6.80
CA GLU A 272 24.12 4.29 6.58
C GLU A 272 24.12 4.61 5.08
N TRP A 273 23.80 5.86 4.74
CA TRP A 273 23.90 6.35 3.37
C TRP A 273 25.33 6.84 3.10
N GLN A 274 26.02 6.26 2.12
CA GLN A 274 27.41 6.62 1.82
C GLN A 274 27.54 8.11 1.44
N GLY A 275 28.45 8.81 2.12
CA GLY A 275 28.72 10.23 1.89
C GLY A 275 27.68 11.20 2.49
N ARG A 276 26.69 10.74 3.26
CA ARG A 276 25.72 11.64 3.94
C ARG A 276 25.37 11.16 5.34
N GLU A 277 25.27 12.09 6.28
CA GLU A 277 25.00 11.79 7.70
C GLU A 277 23.51 11.68 8.05
N ASN A 278 22.65 11.36 7.09
CA ASN A 278 21.19 11.24 7.23
C ASN A 278 20.77 10.33 8.41
N HIS A 279 21.63 9.39 8.82
CA HIS A 279 21.42 8.52 9.98
C HIS A 279 21.24 9.32 11.29
N LYS A 280 21.81 10.53 11.41
CA LYS A 280 21.71 11.39 12.61
C LYS A 280 20.31 11.95 12.84
N THR A 281 19.45 11.92 11.82
CA THR A 281 18.08 12.44 11.88
C THR A 281 17.03 11.36 11.57
N ALA A 282 17.47 10.16 11.20
CA ALA A 282 16.60 9.00 10.96
C ALA A 282 16.08 8.39 12.28
N TYR A 283 14.98 7.66 12.19
CA TYR A 283 14.44 6.83 13.26
C TYR A 283 14.13 5.44 12.68
N TYR A 284 15.10 4.52 12.84
CA TYR A 284 15.03 3.14 12.39
C TYR A 284 14.92 2.22 13.61
N ALA A 285 13.87 1.40 13.66
CA ALA A 285 13.55 0.62 14.86
C ALA A 285 12.99 -0.77 14.56
N GLU A 286 13.17 -1.69 15.51
CA GLU A 286 12.60 -3.04 15.48
C GLU A 286 11.86 -3.36 16.79
N TYR A 287 10.87 -4.25 16.72
CA TYR A 287 10.16 -4.81 17.87
C TYR A 287 9.86 -6.30 17.66
N ASN A 288 10.22 -7.14 18.62
CA ASN A 288 9.81 -8.55 18.71
C ASN A 288 9.98 -9.35 17.38
N SER A 289 11.01 -9.01 16.60
CA SER A 289 11.32 -9.72 15.34
C SER A 289 11.90 -11.11 15.63
N ARG A 290 11.73 -12.05 14.68
CA ARG A 290 11.98 -13.48 14.88
C ARG A 290 12.80 -14.08 13.73
N GLY A 291 13.26 -15.31 13.92
CA GLY A 291 14.06 -16.03 12.92
C GLY A 291 15.54 -15.64 12.91
N PRO A 292 16.38 -16.31 12.10
CA PRO A 292 17.84 -16.17 12.15
C PRO A 292 18.40 -14.80 11.75
N GLY A 293 17.62 -13.93 11.09
CA GLY A 293 17.96 -12.53 10.86
C GLY A 293 17.38 -11.56 11.90
N GLY A 294 16.46 -12.04 12.75
CA GLY A 294 15.66 -11.21 13.66
C GLY A 294 16.31 -10.89 15.01
N ASP A 295 17.48 -11.48 15.30
CA ASP A 295 18.26 -11.17 16.50
C ASP A 295 18.82 -9.72 16.41
N PRO A 296 18.46 -8.81 17.34
CA PRO A 296 18.96 -7.44 17.35
C PRO A 296 20.38 -7.29 17.94
N VAL A 297 21.00 -8.36 18.43
CA VAL A 297 22.38 -8.30 18.98
C VAL A 297 23.38 -7.94 17.88
N GLY A 298 23.84 -6.68 17.88
CA GLY A 298 24.80 -6.16 16.92
C GLY A 298 24.21 -5.27 15.82
N ARG A 299 22.95 -4.84 15.95
CA ARG A 299 22.40 -3.72 15.16
C ARG A 299 23.24 -2.44 15.31
N LEU A 300 23.18 -1.54 14.32
CA LEU A 300 23.95 -0.30 14.36
C LEU A 300 23.56 0.58 15.57
N PRO A 301 24.52 1.20 16.31
CA PRO A 301 24.23 1.90 17.58
C PRO A 301 23.29 3.11 17.52
N TRP A 302 22.95 3.61 16.33
CA TRP A 302 21.97 4.69 16.13
C TRP A 302 20.54 4.18 15.85
N THR A 303 20.35 2.86 15.81
CA THR A 303 19.05 2.20 15.61
C THR A 303 18.44 1.80 16.94
N HIS A 304 17.11 1.73 17.00
CA HIS A 304 16.36 1.57 18.25
C HIS A 304 15.70 0.20 18.36
N GLN A 305 15.50 -0.28 19.58
CA GLN A 305 14.65 -1.43 19.89
C GLN A 305 13.48 -0.91 20.70
N LEU A 306 12.26 -1.01 20.16
CA LEU A 306 11.07 -0.46 20.79
C LEU A 306 10.78 -1.19 22.10
N THR A 307 10.38 -0.43 23.11
CA THR A 307 9.66 -0.96 24.28
C THR A 307 8.22 -1.31 23.92
N ASP A 308 7.58 -2.15 24.73
CA ASP A 308 6.17 -2.55 24.56
C ASP A 308 5.22 -1.33 24.46
N GLU A 309 5.49 -0.28 25.24
CA GLU A 309 4.72 0.97 25.24
C GLU A 309 4.92 1.80 23.96
N GLU A 310 6.16 1.87 23.45
CA GLU A 310 6.43 2.48 22.14
C GLU A 310 5.80 1.66 20.99
N ALA A 311 5.85 0.33 21.06
CA ALA A 311 5.27 -0.57 20.07
C ALA A 311 3.73 -0.44 20.04
N ALA A 312 3.08 -0.29 21.20
CA ALA A 312 1.65 -0.04 21.31
C ALA A 312 1.20 1.25 20.61
N ALA A 313 2.10 2.21 20.35
CA ALA A 313 1.79 3.42 19.60
C ALA A 313 1.61 3.20 18.07
N TYR A 314 1.99 2.04 17.51
CA TYR A 314 1.95 1.75 16.06
C TYR A 314 0.60 1.15 15.58
N THR A 315 -0.53 1.62 16.10
CA THR A 315 -1.87 1.28 15.57
C THR A 315 -2.08 1.88 14.16
N THR A 316 -2.97 1.30 13.34
CA THR A 316 -3.32 1.87 12.01
C THR A 316 -3.82 3.30 12.17
N ALA A 317 -4.78 3.50 13.08
CA ALA A 317 -5.33 4.81 13.43
C ALA A 317 -4.25 5.85 13.79
N ASN A 318 -3.24 5.51 14.61
CA ASN A 318 -2.15 6.45 14.93
C ASN A 318 -1.26 6.75 13.72
N ILE A 319 -0.97 5.75 12.89
CA ILE A 319 -0.09 5.90 11.71
C ILE A 319 -0.77 6.75 10.62
N PHE A 320 -2.08 6.57 10.45
CA PHE A 320 -2.87 7.21 9.40
C PHE A 320 -3.77 8.37 9.87
N ALA A 321 -3.62 8.84 11.11
CA ALA A 321 -4.23 10.08 11.58
C ALA A 321 -3.87 11.28 10.68
N ALA A 322 -4.77 12.25 10.56
CA ALA A 322 -4.61 13.43 9.70
C ALA A 322 -3.43 14.32 10.13
N ASP A 323 -3.02 14.25 11.40
CA ASP A 323 -1.88 14.97 11.98
C ASP A 323 -0.56 14.17 11.96
N SER A 324 -0.57 12.93 11.45
CA SER A 324 0.62 12.07 11.39
C SER A 324 1.68 12.59 10.41
N THR A 325 1.30 13.52 9.52
CA THR A 325 2.19 14.36 8.72
C THR A 325 1.86 15.84 8.84
N THR A 326 2.90 16.66 8.74
CA THR A 326 2.83 18.11 8.59
C THR A 326 3.40 18.58 7.24
N ALA A 327 3.80 17.65 6.35
CA ALA A 327 4.35 17.91 5.02
C ALA A 327 3.26 18.37 4.04
N VAL A 328 2.10 17.72 4.12
CA VAL A 328 0.92 17.94 3.28
C VAL A 328 -0.32 18.06 4.16
N LYS A 329 -1.39 18.67 3.62
CA LYS A 329 -2.72 18.57 4.24
C LYS A 329 -3.36 17.25 3.80
N LEU A 330 -3.72 16.42 4.78
CA LEU A 330 -4.61 15.26 4.58
C LEU A 330 -6.07 15.72 4.71
N GLU A 331 -7.00 15.00 4.07
CA GLU A 331 -8.43 15.38 4.07
C GLU A 331 -9.14 15.05 5.39
N GLY A 332 -8.68 14.01 6.09
CA GLY A 332 -9.16 13.54 7.39
C GLY A 332 -8.39 12.29 7.82
N ASP A 333 -8.71 11.74 9.00
CA ASP A 333 -8.17 10.45 9.47
C ASP A 333 -8.53 9.32 8.50
N TRP A 334 -7.80 8.19 8.56
CA TRP A 334 -8.05 7.04 7.69
C TRP A 334 -7.80 5.74 8.42
N ASP A 335 -8.71 4.78 8.25
CA ASP A 335 -8.54 3.38 8.64
C ASP A 335 -8.87 2.52 7.39
N PRO A 336 -7.98 1.61 6.95
CA PRO A 336 -8.17 0.85 5.72
C PRO A 336 -9.17 -0.31 5.92
N GLU A 337 -10.36 -0.20 5.32
CA GLU A 337 -11.38 -1.25 5.35
C GLU A 337 -10.98 -2.48 4.51
N VAL A 338 -10.34 -3.48 5.15
CA VAL A 338 -10.07 -4.78 4.52
C VAL A 338 -11.29 -5.70 4.63
N ALA A 339 -12.21 -5.57 3.68
CA ALA A 339 -13.32 -6.51 3.55
C ALA A 339 -12.81 -7.96 3.35
N GLY A 340 -13.35 -8.90 4.12
CA GLY A 340 -12.98 -10.33 4.05
C GLY A 340 -11.94 -10.81 5.06
N ALA A 341 -11.38 -9.93 5.90
CA ALA A 341 -10.53 -10.33 7.04
C ALA A 341 -11.38 -10.94 8.18
N GLY A 342 -11.91 -12.14 7.96
CA GLY A 342 -12.69 -12.89 8.95
C GLY A 342 -11.86 -13.18 10.20
N HIS A 343 -12.24 -12.60 11.33
CA HIS A 343 -11.55 -12.78 12.61
C HIS A 343 -11.94 -14.12 13.25
N GLU A 344 -11.55 -15.22 12.61
CA GLU A 344 -11.60 -16.56 13.21
C GLU A 344 -10.53 -16.64 14.32
N THR A 345 -10.90 -16.19 15.52
CA THR A 345 -10.21 -16.57 16.75
C THR A 345 -10.19 -18.09 16.84
N PRO A 346 -9.01 -18.75 16.93
CA PRO A 346 -8.95 -20.18 17.20
C PRO A 346 -9.64 -20.47 18.53
N THR A 347 -10.71 -21.27 18.50
CA THR A 347 -11.30 -21.84 19.70
C THR A 347 -10.40 -22.95 20.23
N GLU A 348 -10.08 -22.88 21.53
CA GLU A 348 -9.25 -23.87 22.27
C GLU A 348 -9.87 -25.27 22.34
#